data_AF-A0A293MYB7-F1
#
_entry.id   AF-A0A293MYB7-F1
#
_cell.length_a   1.000
_cell.length_b   1.000
_cell.length_c   1.000
_cell.angle_alpha   90.00
_cell.angle_beta   90.00
_cell.angle_gamma   90.00
#
_symmetry.space_group_name_H-M   'P 1'
#
loop_
_entity.id
_entity.type
_entity.pdbx_description
1 polymer ?
#
loop_
_entity_poly.entity_id
_entity_poly.type
_entity_poly.pdbx_seq_one_letter_code
_entity_poly.pdbx_strand_id
1 'polypeptide(L)'
;MNFNGTAKPPNWPRPASEIGGFENESLIVWMRTAALPTFRKLYARVDHSREYFISSLPKGDYDLEIQYRYPVTAFKGTKRVILSNTSWLGGRNPFLGIAYIAVGSLCLALAFVFLVIHSKFGRNTHDLVNITQRTPY
;
A
#
# COMPACT_ATOMS: atom_id res chain seq x y z
N MET A 1 27.83 -19.86 1.74
CA MET A 1 27.39 -20.40 0.44
C MET A 1 28.59 -20.51 -0.49
N ASN A 2 28.71 -21.60 -1.25
CA ASN A 2 29.82 -21.81 -2.18
C ASN A 2 29.42 -21.30 -3.58
N PHE A 3 30.20 -20.38 -4.15
CA PHE A 3 29.99 -19.82 -5.49
C PHE A 3 30.90 -20.46 -6.56
N ASN A 4 31.60 -21.55 -6.22
CA ASN A 4 32.49 -22.24 -7.14
C ASN A 4 31.74 -22.75 -8.39
N GLY A 5 32.30 -22.53 -9.57
CA GLY A 5 31.67 -22.89 -10.85
C GLY A 5 30.55 -21.97 -11.33
N THR A 6 30.28 -20.85 -10.65
CA THR A 6 29.27 -19.87 -11.09
C THR A 6 29.90 -18.73 -11.89
N ALA A 7 29.15 -18.21 -12.87
CA ALA A 7 29.55 -17.05 -13.66
C ALA A 7 28.67 -15.84 -13.33
N LYS A 8 29.24 -14.63 -13.44
CA LYS A 8 28.48 -13.39 -13.26
C LYS A 8 27.51 -13.16 -14.42
N PRO A 9 26.33 -12.55 -14.19
CA PRO A 9 25.45 -12.15 -15.28
C PRO A 9 26.14 -11.15 -16.23
N PRO A 10 25.76 -11.10 -17.52
CA PRO A 10 26.47 -10.32 -18.54
C PRO A 10 26.62 -8.83 -18.20
N ASN A 11 25.55 -8.21 -17.70
CA ASN A 11 25.51 -6.77 -17.42
C ASN A 11 25.95 -6.41 -15.99
N TRP A 12 26.46 -7.37 -15.22
CA TRP A 12 26.90 -7.11 -13.84
C TRP A 12 28.38 -6.73 -13.82
N PRO A 13 28.76 -5.62 -13.16
CA PRO A 13 30.17 -5.22 -13.08
C PRO A 13 30.99 -6.20 -12.23
N ARG A 14 30.37 -6.77 -11.17
CA ARG A 14 31.00 -7.69 -10.22
C ARG A 14 30.11 -8.92 -10.01
N PRO A 15 30.69 -10.10 -9.67
CA PRO A 15 29.91 -11.29 -9.33
C PRO A 15 29.12 -11.11 -8.03
N ALA A 16 28.05 -11.90 -7.87
CA ALA A 16 27.20 -11.86 -6.68
C ALA A 16 27.99 -12.14 -5.39
N SER A 17 28.97 -13.03 -5.44
CA SER A 17 29.83 -13.40 -4.30
C SER A 17 30.56 -12.20 -3.67
N GLU A 18 30.94 -11.19 -4.46
CA GLU A 18 31.68 -10.01 -3.98
C GLU A 18 30.78 -8.93 -3.38
N ILE A 19 29.47 -8.98 -3.64
CA ILE A 19 28.51 -7.95 -3.21
C ILE A 19 27.59 -8.42 -2.09
N GLY A 20 27.98 -9.45 -1.33
CA GLY A 20 27.16 -10.02 -0.25
C GLY A 20 26.22 -11.15 -0.69
N GLY A 21 26.36 -11.63 -1.92
CA GLY A 21 25.65 -12.82 -2.41
C GLY A 21 24.13 -12.67 -2.34
N PHE A 22 23.47 -13.74 -1.90
CA PHE A 22 22.01 -13.78 -1.76
C PHE A 22 21.50 -13.12 -0.48
N GLU A 23 22.38 -12.67 0.42
CA GLU A 23 22.04 -11.91 1.62
C GLU A 23 21.98 -10.41 1.36
N ASN A 24 22.36 -9.98 0.14
CA ASN A 24 22.27 -8.57 -0.25
C ASN A 24 20.80 -8.10 -0.28
N GLU A 25 20.44 -7.25 0.69
CA GLU A 25 19.08 -6.73 0.83
C GLU A 25 18.57 -5.99 -0.41
N SER A 26 19.43 -5.20 -1.07
CA SER A 26 19.07 -4.44 -2.28
C SER A 26 18.75 -5.38 -3.44
N LEU A 27 19.50 -6.46 -3.58
CA LEU A 27 19.23 -7.50 -4.57
C LEU A 27 17.91 -8.22 -4.26
N ILE A 28 17.67 -8.60 -3.00
CA ILE A 28 16.42 -9.24 -2.57
C ILE A 28 15.21 -8.35 -2.89
N VAL A 29 15.30 -7.04 -2.60
CA VAL A 29 14.25 -6.07 -2.91
C VAL A 29 13.99 -5.98 -4.42
N TRP A 30 15.05 -6.05 -5.23
CA TRP A 30 14.94 -6.03 -6.69
C TRP A 30 14.29 -7.30 -7.24
N MET A 31 14.65 -8.47 -6.71
CA MET A 31 14.14 -9.76 -7.16
C MET A 31 12.63 -9.96 -6.93
N ARG A 32 12.03 -9.24 -5.97
CA ARG A 32 10.57 -9.23 -5.82
C ARG A 32 9.93 -8.60 -7.07
N THR A 33 9.21 -9.35 -7.90
CA THR A 33 8.59 -8.77 -9.09
C THR A 33 7.51 -7.74 -8.73
N ALA A 34 7.41 -6.66 -9.50
CA ALA A 34 6.36 -5.67 -9.32
C ALA A 34 5.15 -5.99 -10.21
N ALA A 35 3.94 -5.79 -9.70
CA ALA A 35 2.70 -6.06 -10.44
C ALA A 35 2.36 -5.00 -11.50
N LEU A 36 2.96 -3.80 -11.39
CA LEU A 36 2.65 -2.64 -12.23
C LEU A 36 3.93 -2.09 -12.88
N PRO A 37 3.83 -1.47 -14.08
CA PRO A 37 4.99 -0.90 -14.78
C PRO A 37 5.57 0.31 -14.04
N THR A 38 4.73 1.05 -13.31
CA THR A 38 5.19 2.07 -12.36
C THR A 38 5.24 1.44 -10.98
N PHE A 39 6.43 1.22 -10.47
CA PHE A 39 6.65 0.61 -9.17
C PHE A 39 7.66 1.39 -8.34
N ARG A 40 7.64 1.15 -7.03
CA ARG A 40 8.58 1.72 -6.07
C ARG A 40 9.32 0.59 -5.38
N LYS A 41 10.61 0.78 -5.14
CA LYS A 41 11.48 -0.14 -4.42
C LYS A 41 12.13 0.61 -3.27
N LEU A 42 12.19 -0.03 -2.11
CA LEU A 42 12.89 0.53 -0.97
C LEU A 42 14.39 0.49 -1.24
N TYR A 43 15.05 1.64 -1.15
CA TYR A 43 16.51 1.74 -1.27
C TYR A 43 17.18 1.83 0.10
N ALA A 44 16.66 2.70 0.97
CA ALA A 44 17.15 2.89 2.32
C ALA A 44 16.01 3.30 3.25
N ARG A 45 16.21 3.09 4.55
CA ARG A 45 15.37 3.61 5.63
C ARG A 45 16.22 4.44 6.58
N VAL A 46 15.63 5.47 7.18
CA VAL A 46 16.27 6.17 8.29
C VAL A 46 16.23 5.25 9.51
N ASP A 47 17.37 5.07 10.15
CA ASP A 47 17.51 4.23 11.34
C ASP A 47 17.17 5.03 12.59
N HIS A 48 15.97 4.79 13.12
CA HIS A 48 15.45 5.45 14.32
C HIS A 48 16.04 4.91 15.64
N SER A 49 16.93 3.92 15.59
CA SER A 49 17.66 3.49 16.79
C SER A 49 18.76 4.47 17.20
N ARG A 50 19.19 5.33 16.28
CA ARG A 50 20.23 6.34 16.55
C ARG A 50 19.64 7.56 17.23
N GLU A 51 20.33 8.06 18.25
CA GLU A 51 19.89 9.17 19.10
C GLU A 51 19.39 10.39 18.30
N TYR A 52 20.11 10.75 17.23
CA TYR A 52 19.78 11.89 16.38
C TYR A 52 18.49 11.73 15.54
N PHE A 53 18.02 10.49 15.34
CA PHE A 53 16.86 10.18 14.50
C PHE A 53 15.72 9.51 15.26
N ILE A 54 15.72 9.50 16.59
CA ILE A 54 14.73 8.76 17.41
C ILE A 54 13.28 9.09 16.99
N SER A 55 12.97 10.37 16.81
CA SER A 55 11.60 10.83 16.52
C SER A 55 11.32 10.95 15.02
N SER A 56 12.24 11.53 14.26
CA SER A 56 12.08 11.81 12.83
C SER A 56 13.39 12.27 12.19
N LEU A 57 13.40 12.38 10.86
CA LEU A 57 14.45 13.12 10.16
C LEU A 57 14.30 14.62 10.48
N PRO A 58 15.30 15.28 11.10
CA PRO A 58 15.20 16.69 11.46
C PRO A 58 14.97 17.60 10.25
N LYS A 59 14.42 18.79 10.50
CA LYS A 59 14.28 19.79 9.44
C LYS A 59 15.66 20.36 9.12
N GLY A 60 16.05 20.29 7.85
CA GLY A 60 17.30 20.84 7.34
C GLY A 60 17.41 20.62 5.85
N ASP A 61 18.50 21.13 5.28
CA ASP A 61 18.86 20.88 3.89
C ASP A 61 19.64 19.58 3.80
N TYR A 62 19.26 18.75 2.83
CA TYR A 62 19.86 17.44 2.60
C TYR A 62 20.22 17.31 1.13
N ASP A 63 21.49 16.99 0.88
CA ASP A 63 21.98 16.69 -0.46
C ASP A 63 21.93 15.19 -0.73
N LEU A 64 21.41 14.83 -1.90
CA LEU A 64 21.37 13.45 -2.38
C LEU A 64 22.19 13.33 -3.66
N GLU A 65 23.37 12.72 -3.55
CA GLU A 65 24.21 12.39 -4.69
C GLU A 65 23.81 11.03 -5.28
N ILE A 66 23.54 11.00 -6.59
CA ILE A 66 23.13 9.78 -7.30
C ILE A 66 24.08 9.49 -8.45
N GLN A 67 24.74 8.34 -8.40
CA GLN A 67 25.57 7.86 -9.50
C GLN A 67 24.69 7.20 -10.58
N TYR A 68 24.68 7.79 -11.78
CA TYR A 68 23.80 7.34 -12.87
C TYR A 68 24.35 6.11 -13.61
N ARG A 69 24.08 4.91 -13.10
CA ARG A 69 24.58 3.63 -13.66
C ARG A 69 23.57 2.82 -14.47
N TYR A 70 22.29 3.22 -14.48
CA TYR A 70 21.22 2.47 -15.14
C TYR A 70 20.44 3.38 -16.11
N PRO A 71 20.88 3.52 -17.37
CA PRO A 71 20.19 4.40 -18.33
C PRO A 71 18.80 3.84 -18.68
N VAL A 72 17.79 4.71 -18.68
CA VAL A 72 16.39 4.34 -18.98
C VAL A 72 15.85 4.97 -20.26
N THR A 73 16.66 5.79 -20.93
CA THR A 73 16.29 6.55 -22.12
C THR A 73 15.99 5.66 -23.31
N ALA A 74 16.71 4.56 -23.47
CA ALA A 74 16.54 3.61 -24.58
C ALA A 74 15.11 3.04 -24.67
N PHE A 75 14.43 2.88 -23.53
CA PHE A 75 13.05 2.41 -23.45
C PHE A 75 12.07 3.50 -23.01
N LYS A 76 12.47 4.78 -23.12
CA LYS A 76 11.66 5.95 -22.75
C LYS A 76 11.14 5.92 -21.29
N GLY A 77 11.90 5.29 -20.40
CA GLY A 77 11.56 5.19 -18.98
C GLY A 77 11.86 6.47 -18.21
N THR A 78 11.26 6.60 -17.03
CA THR A 78 11.57 7.68 -16.08
C THR A 78 11.90 7.09 -14.71
N LYS A 79 12.79 7.76 -13.97
CA LYS A 79 13.20 7.39 -12.61
C LYS A 79 12.99 8.57 -11.69
N ARG A 80 12.54 8.30 -10.47
CA ARG A 80 12.29 9.31 -9.42
C ARG A 80 12.73 8.74 -8.08
N VAL A 81 13.32 9.57 -7.24
CA VAL A 81 13.55 9.25 -5.83
C VAL A 81 12.43 9.89 -5.02
N ILE A 82 11.91 9.15 -4.04
CA ILE A 82 10.81 9.59 -3.20
C ILE A 82 11.22 9.34 -1.76
N LEU A 83 11.30 10.41 -0.97
CA LEU A 83 11.40 10.33 0.47
C LEU A 83 9.99 10.40 1.06
N SER A 84 9.62 9.42 1.88
CA SER A 84 8.29 9.35 2.46
C SER A 84 8.30 8.67 3.82
N ASN A 85 7.46 9.15 4.74
CA ASN A 85 7.16 8.44 5.98
C ASN A 85 6.15 7.33 5.72
N THR A 86 6.33 6.20 6.38
CA THR A 86 5.38 5.10 6.40
C THR A 86 4.54 5.19 7.66
N SER A 87 3.21 5.08 7.54
CA SER A 87 2.32 4.88 8.69
C SER A 87 1.98 3.40 8.82
N TRP A 88 1.20 3.05 9.86
CA TRP A 88 0.67 1.70 10.05
C TRP A 88 -0.01 1.16 8.78
N LEU A 89 -0.81 2.00 8.11
CA LEU A 89 -1.55 1.64 6.90
C LEU A 89 -0.69 1.70 5.62
N GLY A 90 0.62 1.92 5.76
CA GLY A 90 1.58 2.01 4.67
C GLY A 90 1.86 3.45 4.24
N GLY A 91 2.09 3.63 2.94
CA GLY A 91 2.32 4.95 2.36
C GLY A 91 1.03 5.79 2.23
N ARG A 92 1.17 7.03 1.79
CA ARG A 92 0.03 7.92 1.52
C ARG A 92 -0.89 7.34 0.43
N ASN A 93 -2.06 6.83 0.83
CA ASN A 93 -3.07 6.30 -0.07
C ASN A 93 -4.49 6.77 0.32
N PRO A 94 -5.01 7.87 -0.26
CA PRO A 94 -6.33 8.40 0.09
C PRO A 94 -7.48 7.54 -0.45
N PHE A 95 -7.22 6.64 -1.41
CA PHE A 95 -8.25 5.83 -2.08
C PHE A 95 -9.09 5.02 -1.08
N LEU A 96 -8.42 4.35 -0.14
CA LEU A 96 -9.08 3.50 0.84
C LEU A 96 -10.02 4.32 1.73
N GLY A 97 -9.57 5.45 2.25
CA GLY A 97 -10.42 6.34 3.06
C GLY A 97 -11.63 6.85 2.29
N ILE A 98 -11.45 7.28 1.03
CA ILE A 98 -12.54 7.73 0.17
C ILE A 98 -13.55 6.60 -0.09
N ALA A 99 -13.07 5.39 -0.37
CA ALA A 99 -13.93 4.22 -0.60
C ALA A 99 -14.81 3.92 0.62
N TYR A 100 -14.24 3.93 1.84
CA TYR A 100 -15.00 3.73 3.07
C TYR A 100 -16.04 4.82 3.31
N ILE A 101 -15.69 6.10 3.09
CA ILE A 101 -16.64 7.21 3.26
C ILE A 101 -17.78 7.11 2.25
N ALA A 102 -17.48 6.81 0.98
CA ALA A 102 -18.48 6.67 -0.06
C ALA A 102 -19.47 5.54 0.24
N VAL A 103 -18.98 4.34 0.55
CA VAL A 103 -19.82 3.18 0.89
C VAL A 103 -20.60 3.42 2.18
N GLY A 104 -19.96 4.03 3.19
CA GLY A 104 -20.61 4.40 4.45
C GLY A 104 -21.75 5.40 4.24
N SER A 105 -21.54 6.44 3.43
CA SER A 105 -22.58 7.42 3.10
C SER A 105 -23.76 6.81 2.34
N LEU A 106 -23.49 5.87 1.41
CA LEU A 106 -24.53 5.16 0.68
C LEU A 106 -25.37 4.29 1.63
N CYS A 107 -24.71 3.58 2.55
CA CYS A 107 -25.39 2.75 3.55
C CYS A 107 -26.27 3.59 4.49
N LEU A 108 -25.77 4.73 4.97
CA LEU A 108 -26.53 5.65 5.83
C LEU A 108 -27.75 6.24 5.11
N ALA A 109 -27.60 6.61 3.83
CA ALA A 109 -28.72 7.10 3.03
C ALA A 109 -29.81 6.04 2.87
N LEU A 110 -29.43 4.79 2.57
CA LEU A 110 -30.36 3.67 2.48
C LEU A 110 -31.04 3.36 3.83
N ALA A 111 -30.28 3.38 4.92
CA ALA A 111 -30.82 3.18 6.27
C ALA A 111 -31.86 4.25 6.62
N PHE A 112 -31.59 5.52 6.27
CA PHE A 112 -32.55 6.61 6.48
C PHE A 112 -33.82 6.42 5.64
N VAL A 113 -33.69 6.04 4.36
CA VAL A 113 -34.84 5.75 3.49
C VAL A 113 -35.68 4.61 4.07
N PHE A 114 -35.06 3.51 4.49
CA PHE A 114 -35.79 2.39 5.09
C PHE A 114 -36.42 2.76 6.44
N LEU A 115 -35.77 3.60 7.25
CA LEU A 115 -36.35 4.11 8.49
C LEU A 115 -37.61 4.94 8.21
N VAL A 116 -37.58 5.85 7.24
CA VAL A 116 -38.75 6.66 6.86
C VAL A 116 -39.89 5.78 6.34
N ILE A 117 -39.58 4.80 5.50
CA ILE A 117 -40.59 3.85 4.99
C ILE A 117 -41.19 3.05 6.15
N HIS A 118 -40.37 2.49 7.03
CA HIS A 118 -40.85 1.74 8.19
C HIS A 118 -41.64 2.62 9.17
N SER A 119 -41.27 3.88 9.36
CA SER A 119 -42.03 4.78 10.23
C SER A 119 -43.40 5.17 9.65
N LYS A 120 -43.55 5.24 8.32
CA LYS A 120 -44.81 5.62 7.66
C LYS A 120 -45.71 4.44 7.28
N PHE A 121 -45.12 3.32 6.89
CA PHE A 121 -45.82 2.13 6.39
C PHE A 121 -45.58 0.89 7.27
N GLY A 122 -44.82 1.01 8.35
CA GLY A 122 -44.61 -0.07 9.31
C GLY A 122 -45.92 -0.41 9.99
N ARG A 123 -46.45 -1.59 9.68
CA ARG A 123 -47.55 -2.19 10.42
C ARG A 123 -47.05 -2.53 11.81
N ASN A 124 -47.85 -2.23 12.83
CA ASN A 124 -47.51 -2.54 14.20
C ASN A 124 -47.40 -4.07 14.32
N THR A 125 -46.31 -4.60 14.88
CA THR A 125 -46.10 -6.05 15.00
C THR A 125 -47.23 -6.72 15.77
N HIS A 126 -47.89 -5.96 16.66
CA HIS A 126 -49.09 -6.37 17.38
C HIS A 126 -50.31 -6.64 16.47
N ASP A 127 -50.48 -5.93 15.35
CA ASP A 127 -51.59 -6.15 14.42
C ASP A 127 -51.41 -7.43 13.59
N LEU A 128 -50.15 -7.87 13.38
CA LEU A 128 -49.81 -9.11 12.69
C LEU A 128 -49.93 -10.35 13.59
N VAL A 129 -49.78 -10.19 14.90
CA VAL A 129 -49.95 -11.28 15.88
C VAL A 129 -51.43 -11.51 16.21
N ASN A 130 -52.29 -10.50 16.02
CA ASN A 130 -53.73 -10.60 16.30
C ASN A 130 -54.56 -11.20 15.15
N ILE A 131 -53.92 -11.74 14.10
CA ILE A 131 -54.59 -12.46 13.03
C ILE A 131 -55.03 -13.83 13.56
N THR A 132 -56.20 -13.86 14.18
CA THR A 132 -56.88 -15.08 14.61
C THR A 132 -57.44 -15.83 13.39
N GLN A 133 -57.59 -17.17 13.48
CA GLN A 133 -58.03 -18.10 12.41
C GLN A 133 -59.42 -17.83 11.78
N ARG A 134 -60.02 -16.64 11.98
CA ARG A 134 -61.37 -16.26 11.56
C ARG A 134 -61.44 -15.18 10.49
N THR A 135 -60.37 -14.88 9.76
CA THR A 135 -60.46 -14.01 8.57
C THR A 135 -60.88 -14.83 7.36
N PRO A 136 -62.10 -14.63 6.80
CA PRO A 136 -62.48 -15.24 5.54
C PRO A 136 -61.71 -14.54 4.41
N TYR A 137 -61.25 -15.35 3.47
CA TYR A 137 -60.50 -14.94 2.28
C TYR A 137 -61.27 -13.95 1.41
#